data_AF-A0A8B8BHJ1-F1
#
_entry.id   AF-A0A8B8BHJ1-F1
#
_cell.length_a   1.000
_cell.length_b   1.000
_cell.length_c   1.000
_cell.angle_alpha   90.00
_cell.angle_beta   90.00
_cell.angle_gamma   90.00
#
_symmetry.space_group_name_H-M   'P 1'
#
loop_
_entity.id
_entity.type
_entity.pdbx_description
1 polymer ?
#
loop_
_entity_poly.entity_id
_entity_poly.type
_entity_poly.pdbx_seq_one_letter_code
_entity_poly.pdbx_strand_id
1 'polypeptide(L)'
;MAENREAEHVSTSESEQSDFIEPEIRRKDTEEPFINVDYEALAEYDIQPSGVIHEIVRQHSHDDGKNLSSNDETSGGEEGRSESEQASSDLEKVTLKPQELPEEELDETQTAEWRQRKKHIFILSESGKPVYSRYGNEDKLVTIMGLLQALVSFVHDSNKDNIRCIVAGDHKFVFLVRDHLILVGVCSSPDSTHQILHQLSYLYNQILSVLTHTTLNKIFKQRRNYDLRRLLSGAEKFLDNLLNRIDTDASFLLGAVRCLPLDGQIRDQIAQSVVQQAKVKDLVFALILANNQLVTLVRMKKYFLHPMDLHLIINLVNSSESFKAAESWIPICLPKFDSSGYLQAHISYLDEACETCLLLLSVDRESFFTLSECKNKILEKLQKYNGLKAISDSVAKSSYSIRQCGISDLRHFLYKSRSTAQFTSPEVEAPYLRAEEQERLFGLYLYLHHRIHMTDRPLKILYYVGQHETLLGWLTQGFELYAVFGPLVTKPVAIAAINKLLRWIKKEEEQLFILSSVTF
;
A
#
# COMPACT_ATOMS: atom_id res chain seq x y z
N MET A 1 -43.63 3.58 15.48
CA MET A 1 -44.01 3.38 14.07
C MET A 1 -43.15 4.32 13.24
N ALA A 2 -42.06 3.81 12.67
CA ALA A 2 -41.20 4.56 11.76
C ALA A 2 -41.17 3.75 10.45
N GLU A 3 -41.66 4.36 9.38
CA GLU A 3 -41.82 3.74 8.07
C GLU A 3 -40.48 3.58 7.36
N ASN A 4 -40.21 2.36 6.92
CA ASN A 4 -39.24 2.05 5.87
C ASN A 4 -39.65 2.80 4.59
N ARG A 5 -38.83 3.74 4.14
CA ARG A 5 -38.87 4.21 2.74
C ARG A 5 -37.83 3.44 1.95
N GLU A 6 -38.31 2.47 1.19
CA GLU A 6 -37.55 1.77 0.16
C GLU A 6 -37.04 2.78 -0.88
N ALA A 7 -35.80 2.57 -1.34
CA ALA A 7 -35.18 3.39 -2.37
C ALA A 7 -35.89 3.17 -3.71
N GLU A 8 -36.50 4.22 -4.26
CA GLU A 8 -37.03 4.21 -5.63
C GLU A 8 -35.87 4.11 -6.63
N HIS A 9 -35.74 2.93 -7.25
CA HIS A 9 -34.87 2.68 -8.38
C HIS A 9 -35.50 3.27 -9.65
N VAL A 10 -34.95 4.37 -10.15
CA VAL A 10 -35.30 4.89 -11.49
C VAL A 10 -34.49 4.13 -12.53
N SER A 11 -35.16 3.35 -13.38
CA SER A 11 -34.58 2.72 -14.56
C SER A 11 -34.22 3.78 -15.60
N THR A 12 -32.97 3.81 -16.04
CA THR A 12 -32.52 4.69 -17.13
C THR A 12 -33.07 4.18 -18.45
N SER A 13 -33.91 4.98 -19.11
CA SER A 13 -34.38 4.73 -20.48
C SER A 13 -33.22 4.92 -21.48
N GLU A 14 -33.24 4.16 -22.58
CA GLU A 14 -32.22 4.19 -23.66
C GLU A 14 -32.01 5.58 -24.29
N SER A 15 -32.93 6.53 -24.08
CA SER A 15 -32.85 7.89 -24.62
C SER A 15 -31.86 8.82 -23.90
N GLU A 16 -31.37 8.48 -22.70
CA GLU A 16 -30.37 9.29 -21.98
C GLU A 16 -28.93 8.97 -22.42
N GLN A 17 -28.70 7.96 -23.28
CA GLN A 17 -27.36 7.56 -23.73
C GLN A 17 -26.74 8.50 -24.79
N SER A 18 -27.50 9.44 -25.35
CA SER A 18 -27.02 10.29 -26.46
C SER A 18 -26.16 11.50 -26.03
N ASP A 19 -26.12 11.84 -24.74
CA ASP A 19 -25.37 13.01 -24.23
C ASP A 19 -23.96 12.65 -23.71
N PHE A 20 -23.53 11.39 -23.87
CA PHE A 20 -22.22 10.92 -23.43
C PHE A 20 -21.18 11.09 -24.52
N ILE A 21 -20.27 12.04 -24.32
CA ILE A 21 -19.02 12.10 -25.09
C ILE A 21 -18.05 11.14 -24.40
N GLU A 22 -17.93 9.91 -24.91
CA GLU A 22 -16.76 9.10 -24.57
C GLU A 22 -15.52 9.84 -25.06
N PRO A 23 -14.57 10.19 -24.18
CA PRO A 23 -13.31 10.73 -24.64
C PRO A 23 -12.62 9.63 -25.45
N GLU A 24 -12.37 9.88 -26.75
CA GLU A 24 -11.38 9.11 -27.50
C GLU A 24 -10.02 9.29 -26.82
N ILE A 25 -9.69 8.38 -25.91
CA ILE A 25 -8.34 8.18 -25.42
C ILE A 25 -7.64 7.48 -26.57
N ARG A 26 -6.90 8.24 -27.37
CA ARG A 26 -5.97 7.66 -28.34
C ARG A 26 -5.06 6.71 -27.56
N ARG A 27 -5.24 5.40 -27.74
CA ARG A 27 -4.15 4.44 -27.54
C ARG A 27 -3.04 4.84 -28.50
N LYS A 28 -2.12 5.71 -28.07
CA LYS A 28 -0.76 5.62 -28.61
C LYS A 28 -0.27 4.25 -28.16
N ASP A 29 0.37 3.51 -29.05
CA ASP A 29 1.07 2.25 -28.73
C ASP A 29 2.30 2.55 -27.85
N THR A 30 2.09 3.18 -26.70
CA THR A 30 3.08 3.41 -25.66
C THR A 30 2.96 2.28 -24.66
N GLU A 31 4.05 1.53 -24.48
CA GLU A 31 4.14 0.44 -23.50
C GLU A 31 3.71 0.95 -22.10
N GLU A 32 2.81 0.24 -21.42
CA GLU A 32 2.26 0.72 -20.14
C GLU A 32 3.35 0.75 -19.06
N PRO A 33 3.41 1.76 -18.17
CA PRO A 33 4.43 1.81 -17.13
C PRO A 33 4.14 0.87 -15.94
N PHE A 34 2.88 0.51 -15.73
CA PHE A 34 2.39 -0.28 -14.60
C PHE A 34 1.42 -1.37 -15.07
N ILE A 35 1.27 -2.44 -14.28
CA ILE A 35 0.23 -3.45 -14.48
C ILE A 35 -1.04 -3.01 -13.73
N ASN A 36 -2.18 -3.00 -14.40
CA ASN A 36 -3.46 -2.63 -13.79
C ASN A 36 -3.94 -3.69 -12.79
N VAL A 37 -4.56 -3.25 -11.70
CA VAL A 37 -5.14 -4.13 -10.69
C VAL A 37 -6.49 -4.62 -11.20
N ASP A 38 -6.59 -5.91 -11.48
CA ASP A 38 -7.89 -6.57 -11.57
C ASP A 38 -8.36 -6.94 -10.15
N TYR A 39 -9.41 -6.27 -9.70
CA TYR A 39 -9.94 -6.45 -8.35
C TYR A 39 -10.58 -7.84 -8.16
N GLU A 40 -10.96 -8.53 -9.24
CA GLU A 40 -11.49 -9.90 -9.20
C GLU A 40 -10.40 -10.94 -8.88
N ALA A 41 -9.15 -10.67 -9.26
CA ALA A 41 -8.03 -11.60 -9.08
C ALA A 41 -7.42 -11.59 -7.67
N LEU A 42 -7.87 -10.74 -6.74
CA LEU A 42 -7.32 -10.66 -5.38
C LEU A 42 -7.53 -11.94 -4.56
N ALA A 43 -8.56 -12.74 -4.90
CA ALA A 43 -8.80 -14.06 -4.32
C ALA A 43 -8.01 -15.18 -5.03
N GLU A 44 -7.70 -15.01 -6.32
CA GLU A 44 -7.19 -16.06 -7.23
C GLU A 44 -5.74 -15.86 -7.71
N TYR A 45 -5.02 -14.84 -7.24
CA TYR A 45 -3.57 -14.76 -7.45
C TYR A 45 -2.86 -15.84 -6.61
N ASP A 46 -2.97 -17.07 -7.10
CA ASP A 46 -2.12 -18.18 -6.77
C ASP A 46 -0.67 -17.79 -7.02
N ILE A 47 0.16 -18.18 -6.06
CA ILE A 47 1.61 -18.05 -6.10
C ILE A 47 2.11 -18.89 -7.28
N GLN A 48 2.27 -18.27 -8.44
CA GLN A 48 3.31 -18.72 -9.36
C GLN A 48 4.61 -18.08 -8.89
N PRO A 49 5.61 -18.85 -8.45
CA PRO A 49 6.95 -18.30 -8.27
C PRO A 49 7.46 -17.91 -9.65
N SER A 50 7.24 -16.65 -10.03
CA SER A 50 7.92 -16.04 -11.16
C SER A 50 9.39 -15.98 -10.76
N GLY A 51 10.24 -16.84 -11.33
CA GLY A 51 11.67 -16.85 -11.07
C GLY A 51 12.38 -15.71 -11.78
N VAL A 52 11.75 -14.53 -11.90
CA VAL A 52 12.20 -13.43 -12.75
C VAL A 52 13.55 -12.91 -12.29
N ILE A 53 13.80 -12.78 -10.98
CA ILE A 53 15.13 -12.37 -10.49
C ILE A 53 16.17 -13.44 -10.84
N HIS A 54 15.85 -14.72 -10.66
CA HIS A 54 16.74 -15.82 -11.06
C HIS A 54 16.98 -15.88 -12.57
N GLU A 55 16.00 -15.50 -13.39
CA GLU A 55 16.12 -15.40 -14.84
C GLU A 55 17.01 -14.23 -15.25
N ILE A 56 16.84 -13.04 -14.63
CA ILE A 56 17.72 -11.88 -14.85
C ILE A 56 19.16 -12.27 -14.53
N VAL A 57 19.40 -12.88 -13.36
CA VAL A 57 20.73 -13.34 -12.96
C VAL A 57 21.28 -14.36 -13.96
N ARG A 58 20.49 -15.35 -14.40
CA ARG A 58 20.93 -16.39 -15.36
C ARG A 58 21.19 -15.86 -16.76
N GLN A 59 20.38 -14.93 -17.27
CA GLN A 59 20.62 -14.27 -18.56
C GLN A 59 21.91 -13.45 -18.53
N HIS A 60 22.34 -13.03 -17.34
CA HIS A 60 23.54 -12.23 -17.15
C HIS A 60 24.78 -13.02 -16.69
N SER A 61 24.59 -14.24 -16.17
CA SER A 61 25.63 -15.23 -15.85
C SER A 61 25.77 -16.27 -16.97
N HIS A 62 26.34 -15.88 -18.10
CA HIS A 62 26.98 -16.86 -18.99
C HIS A 62 28.49 -16.72 -18.86
N ASP A 63 29.08 -17.86 -18.51
CA ASP A 63 30.49 -18.25 -18.47
C ASP A 63 31.13 -18.41 -17.07
N ASP A 64 31.86 -19.51 -16.96
CA ASP A 64 32.63 -20.08 -15.85
C ASP A 64 31.89 -20.82 -14.72
N GLY A 65 31.82 -22.14 -14.90
CA GLY A 65 31.64 -23.09 -13.80
C GLY A 65 32.96 -23.43 -13.11
N LYS A 66 32.89 -23.73 -11.80
CA LYS A 66 33.57 -24.87 -11.15
C LYS A 66 33.15 -25.04 -9.69
N ASN A 67 33.00 -26.32 -9.34
CA ASN A 67 32.76 -26.90 -8.02
C ASN A 67 33.76 -26.44 -6.95
N LEU A 68 33.34 -26.41 -5.68
CA LEU A 68 34.08 -27.05 -4.57
C LEU A 68 33.25 -27.13 -3.27
N SER A 69 33.60 -28.13 -2.47
CA SER A 69 32.84 -28.83 -1.43
C SER A 69 33.37 -28.59 0.00
N SER A 70 32.64 -29.17 0.98
CA SER A 70 33.05 -29.65 2.33
C SER A 70 33.35 -28.59 3.42
N ASN A 71 33.16 -28.78 4.73
CA ASN A 71 32.54 -29.80 5.61
C ASN A 71 32.46 -29.18 7.04
N ASP A 72 31.51 -29.65 7.87
CA ASP A 72 31.54 -30.04 9.32
C ASP A 72 32.72 -29.60 10.25
N GLU A 73 32.65 -29.44 11.59
CA GLU A 73 31.75 -29.90 12.68
C GLU A 73 32.21 -29.31 14.06
N THR A 74 31.34 -29.40 15.10
CA THR A 74 31.56 -29.67 16.57
C THR A 74 32.39 -28.71 17.49
N SER A 75 32.29 -28.62 18.84
CA SER A 75 31.44 -29.15 19.96
C SER A 75 31.76 -28.42 21.31
N GLY A 76 30.96 -28.69 22.36
CA GLY A 76 31.28 -28.67 23.82
C GLY A 76 30.97 -27.36 24.56
N GLY A 77 30.13 -27.26 25.61
CA GLY A 77 29.96 -28.06 26.85
C GLY A 77 30.90 -27.50 27.94
N GLU A 78 30.60 -27.22 29.21
CA GLU A 78 29.52 -27.46 30.19
C GLU A 78 29.83 -26.62 31.48
N GLU A 79 28.80 -26.37 32.31
CA GLU A 79 28.72 -26.33 33.81
C GLU A 79 29.78 -25.58 34.67
N GLY A 80 29.51 -24.96 35.83
CA GLY A 80 28.39 -24.92 36.77
C GLY A 80 28.92 -24.56 38.18
N ARG A 81 27.99 -24.22 39.11
CA ARG A 81 28.12 -24.13 40.60
C ARG A 81 28.85 -22.92 41.20
N SER A 82 28.55 -22.40 42.39
CA SER A 82 27.39 -22.30 43.30
C SER A 82 28.00 -21.74 44.60
N GLU A 83 27.35 -20.81 45.31
CA GLU A 83 27.34 -20.78 46.79
C GLU A 83 26.41 -19.67 47.32
N SER A 84 25.82 -19.99 48.45
CA SER A 84 24.70 -19.34 49.14
C SER A 84 25.13 -19.04 50.57
N GLU A 85 24.69 -17.95 51.21
CA GLU A 85 24.45 -17.92 52.66
C GLU A 85 23.62 -16.70 53.15
N GLN A 86 22.43 -17.04 53.67
CA GLN A 86 21.73 -16.61 54.91
C GLN A 86 21.63 -15.13 55.36
N ALA A 87 20.41 -14.61 55.18
CA ALA A 87 19.45 -14.02 56.14
C ALA A 87 19.89 -13.34 57.46
N SER A 88 19.36 -12.13 57.68
CA SER A 88 18.83 -11.68 58.98
C SER A 88 17.64 -10.73 58.81
N SER A 89 16.64 -10.92 59.68
CA SER A 89 15.34 -10.27 59.79
C SER A 89 15.37 -8.84 60.34
N ASP A 90 14.43 -7.99 59.93
CA ASP A 90 13.79 -7.00 60.81
C ASP A 90 12.37 -6.66 60.31
N LEU A 91 11.40 -6.75 61.23
CA LEU A 91 9.98 -6.43 61.02
C LEU A 91 9.73 -4.95 61.31
N GLU A 92 9.24 -4.19 60.32
CA GLU A 92 8.56 -2.92 60.56
C GLU A 92 7.17 -2.88 59.90
N LYS A 93 6.23 -2.29 60.65
CA LYS A 93 4.78 -2.27 60.43
C LYS A 93 4.40 -1.43 59.22
N VAL A 94 3.92 -2.06 58.15
CA VAL A 94 3.32 -1.36 56.99
C VAL A 94 1.85 -1.09 57.28
N THR A 95 1.48 0.20 57.18
CA THR A 95 0.12 0.71 57.35
C THR A 95 -0.60 0.56 56.00
N LEU A 96 -1.70 -0.21 55.96
CA LEU A 96 -2.47 -0.48 54.75
C LEU A 96 -3.15 0.79 54.23
N LYS A 97 -2.65 1.34 53.12
CA LYS A 97 -3.44 2.20 52.22
C LYS A 97 -4.16 1.32 51.20
N PRO A 98 -5.35 1.72 50.69
CA PRO A 98 -6.06 0.96 49.66
C PRO A 98 -5.15 0.82 48.44
N GLN A 99 -4.86 -0.42 48.07
CA GLN A 99 -4.00 -0.76 46.94
C GLN A 99 -4.84 -0.62 45.67
N GLU A 100 -4.61 0.43 44.89
CA GLU A 100 -4.97 0.42 43.47
C GLU A 100 -4.19 -0.75 42.83
N LEU A 101 -4.91 -1.64 42.14
CA LEU A 101 -4.31 -2.77 41.44
C LEU A 101 -3.26 -2.23 40.43
N PRO A 102 -2.08 -2.85 40.32
CA PRO A 102 -1.11 -2.48 39.29
C PRO A 102 -1.77 -2.57 37.90
N GLU A 103 -1.54 -1.57 37.05
CA GLU A 103 -2.04 -1.53 35.66
C GLU A 103 -1.62 -2.76 34.81
N GLU A 104 -0.74 -3.62 35.32
CA GLU A 104 -0.23 -4.82 34.66
C GLU A 104 -1.21 -6.01 34.61
N GLU A 105 -2.30 -6.02 35.41
CA GLU A 105 -3.27 -7.14 35.44
C GLU A 105 -4.61 -6.86 34.75
N LEU A 106 -4.83 -5.66 34.20
CA LEU A 106 -6.03 -5.39 33.41
C LEU A 106 -5.93 -6.11 32.05
N ASP A 107 -6.87 -7.02 31.80
CA ASP A 107 -7.07 -7.63 30.49
C ASP A 107 -7.28 -6.51 29.46
N GLU A 108 -6.29 -6.32 28.60
CA GLU A 108 -6.19 -5.21 27.65
C GLU A 108 -7.41 -5.13 26.73
N THR A 109 -8.04 -6.29 26.47
CA THR A 109 -9.27 -6.42 25.68
C THR A 109 -10.51 -5.86 26.39
N GLN A 110 -10.42 -5.59 27.69
CA GLN A 110 -11.47 -4.97 28.51
C GLN A 110 -11.36 -3.45 28.58
N THR A 111 -10.25 -2.87 28.11
CA THR A 111 -10.08 -1.42 28.12
C THR A 111 -11.04 -0.77 27.13
N ALA A 112 -11.64 0.36 27.54
CA ALA A 112 -12.54 1.12 26.68
C ALA A 112 -11.80 1.65 25.44
N GLU A 113 -10.53 2.03 25.60
CA GLU A 113 -9.71 2.54 24.50
C GLU A 113 -9.52 1.49 23.40
N TRP A 114 -9.21 0.24 23.76
CA TRP A 114 -9.05 -0.83 22.78
C TRP A 114 -10.38 -1.17 22.10
N ARG A 115 -11.47 -1.33 22.88
CA ARG A 115 -12.80 -1.68 22.34
C ARG A 115 -13.43 -0.60 21.45
N GLN A 116 -13.07 0.66 21.64
CA GLN A 116 -13.60 1.78 20.84
C GLN A 116 -12.89 1.94 19.48
N ARG A 117 -11.79 1.21 19.23
CA ARG A 117 -11.11 1.27 17.93
C ARG A 117 -12.03 0.70 16.84
N LYS A 118 -12.20 1.46 15.75
CA LYS A 118 -13.09 1.08 14.64
C LYS A 118 -12.57 -0.08 13.79
N LYS A 119 -11.27 -0.39 13.87
CA LYS A 119 -10.58 -1.35 13.00
C LYS A 119 -9.41 -2.01 13.72
N HIS A 120 -9.54 -3.28 14.07
CA HIS A 120 -8.43 -4.11 14.52
C HIS A 120 -7.90 -4.97 13.38
N ILE A 121 -6.59 -5.20 13.40
CA ILE A 121 -5.94 -6.15 12.51
C ILE A 121 -5.10 -7.10 13.35
N PHE A 122 -5.22 -8.39 13.06
CA PHE A 122 -4.46 -9.46 13.69
C PHE A 122 -3.76 -10.29 12.61
N ILE A 123 -2.48 -10.58 12.82
CA ILE A 123 -1.69 -11.50 11.99
C ILE A 123 -1.17 -12.58 12.91
N LEU A 124 -1.39 -13.83 12.52
CA LEU A 124 -1.00 -15.00 13.29
C LEU A 124 -0.50 -16.12 12.37
N SER A 125 0.29 -17.03 12.91
CA SER A 125 0.69 -18.24 12.19
C SER A 125 -0.46 -19.25 12.06
N GLU A 126 -0.30 -20.23 11.17
CA GLU A 126 -1.20 -21.39 11.07
C GLU A 126 -1.37 -22.14 12.42
N SER A 127 -0.35 -22.09 13.28
CA SER A 127 -0.36 -22.66 14.64
C SER A 127 -0.98 -21.76 15.71
N GLY A 128 -1.55 -20.61 15.33
CA GLY A 128 -2.22 -19.70 16.26
C GLY A 128 -1.29 -18.74 16.98
N LYS A 129 0.01 -18.72 16.65
CA LYS A 129 0.97 -17.84 17.31
C LYS A 129 0.82 -16.41 16.82
N PRO A 130 0.79 -15.41 17.72
CA PRO A 130 0.80 -14.02 17.32
C PRO A 130 2.01 -13.64 16.50
N VAL A 131 1.78 -12.87 15.44
CA VAL A 131 2.81 -12.27 14.58
C VAL A 131 2.76 -10.75 14.65
N TYR A 132 1.57 -10.15 14.64
CA TYR A 132 1.38 -8.71 14.73
C TYR A 132 -0.06 -8.37 15.13
N SER A 133 -0.24 -7.30 15.91
CA SER A 133 -1.52 -6.66 16.15
C SER A 133 -1.44 -5.15 15.98
N ARG A 134 -2.40 -4.55 15.27
CA ARG A 134 -2.43 -3.08 15.08
C ARG A 134 -2.55 -2.32 16.41
N TYR A 135 -3.29 -2.90 17.35
CA TYR A 135 -3.53 -2.31 18.67
C TYR A 135 -3.48 -3.40 19.74
N GLY A 136 -2.88 -3.06 20.86
CA GLY A 136 -2.65 -3.96 21.98
C GLY A 136 -1.35 -4.77 21.83
N ASN A 137 -0.97 -5.46 22.89
CA ASN A 137 0.24 -6.28 22.92
C ASN A 137 -0.06 -7.72 22.46
N GLU A 138 0.74 -8.22 21.52
CA GLU A 138 0.58 -9.56 20.93
C GLU A 138 0.61 -10.69 21.99
N ASP A 139 1.43 -10.55 23.03
CA ASP A 139 1.53 -11.55 24.11
C ASP A 139 0.26 -11.60 24.98
N LYS A 140 -0.44 -10.47 25.12
CA LYS A 140 -1.73 -10.40 25.83
C LYS A 140 -2.89 -10.90 24.96
N LEU A 141 -2.75 -10.82 23.64
CA LEU A 141 -3.79 -11.16 22.66
C LEU A 141 -3.75 -12.63 22.18
N VAL A 142 -2.87 -13.47 22.75
CA VAL A 142 -2.69 -14.89 22.39
C VAL A 142 -4.02 -15.65 22.41
N THR A 143 -4.88 -15.42 23.41
CA THR A 143 -6.17 -16.12 23.54
C THR A 143 -7.11 -15.80 22.37
N ILE A 144 -7.20 -14.53 21.96
CA ILE A 144 -8.02 -14.10 20.83
C ILE A 144 -7.48 -14.70 19.53
N MET A 145 -6.16 -14.66 19.32
CA MET A 145 -5.56 -15.23 18.12
C MET A 145 -5.72 -16.75 18.05
N GLY A 146 -5.62 -17.45 19.19
CA GLY A 146 -5.93 -18.88 19.28
C GLY A 146 -7.39 -19.18 18.91
N LEU A 147 -8.34 -18.35 19.35
CA LEU A 147 -9.75 -18.48 18.96
C LEU A 147 -9.95 -18.27 17.45
N LEU A 148 -9.33 -17.24 16.87
CA LEU A 148 -9.41 -16.96 15.44
C LEU A 148 -8.84 -18.13 14.61
N GLN A 149 -7.72 -18.72 15.05
CA GLN A 149 -7.16 -19.92 14.42
C GLN A 149 -8.12 -21.10 14.52
N ALA A 150 -8.73 -21.34 15.69
CA ALA A 150 -9.67 -22.44 15.89
C ALA A 150 -10.89 -22.31 14.97
N LEU A 151 -11.41 -21.10 14.76
CA LEU A 151 -12.50 -20.84 13.81
C LEU A 151 -12.09 -21.20 12.38
N VAL A 152 -10.91 -20.78 11.94
CA VAL A 152 -10.38 -21.10 10.60
C VAL A 152 -10.23 -22.61 10.43
N SER A 153 -9.59 -23.29 11.39
CA SER A 153 -9.39 -24.74 11.35
C SER A 153 -10.71 -25.51 11.37
N PHE A 154 -11.70 -25.09 12.15
CA PHE A 154 -12.99 -25.76 12.22
C PHE A 154 -13.70 -25.79 10.85
N VAL A 155 -13.71 -24.67 10.13
CA VAL A 155 -14.34 -24.60 8.79
C VAL A 155 -13.55 -25.42 7.77
N HIS A 156 -12.22 -25.34 7.82
CA HIS A 156 -11.34 -26.08 6.92
C HIS A 156 -11.45 -27.60 7.09
N ASP A 157 -11.45 -28.08 8.33
CA ASP A 157 -11.48 -29.52 8.60
C ASP A 157 -12.87 -30.12 8.38
N SER A 158 -13.94 -29.39 8.69
CA SER A 158 -15.31 -29.89 8.58
C SER A 158 -15.78 -30.00 7.12
N ASN A 159 -15.51 -28.98 6.31
CA ASN A 159 -16.11 -28.84 4.97
C ASN A 159 -15.10 -28.73 3.83
N LYS A 160 -13.78 -28.78 4.11
CA LYS A 160 -12.74 -28.43 3.13
C LYS A 160 -12.98 -27.05 2.48
N ASP A 161 -13.58 -26.15 3.24
CA ASP A 161 -13.94 -24.79 2.84
C ASP A 161 -13.09 -23.78 3.63
N ASN A 162 -13.00 -22.55 3.14
CA ASN A 162 -12.23 -21.49 3.77
C ASN A 162 -13.16 -20.40 4.30
N ILE A 163 -13.02 -20.08 5.59
CA ILE A 163 -13.75 -18.95 6.16
C ILE A 163 -13.30 -17.65 5.48
N ARG A 164 -14.27 -16.85 5.01
CA ARG A 164 -14.01 -15.57 4.33
C ARG A 164 -14.43 -14.39 5.18
N CYS A 165 -15.64 -14.43 5.73
CA CYS A 165 -16.19 -13.33 6.51
C CYS A 165 -17.21 -13.82 7.54
N ILE A 166 -17.23 -13.16 8.71
CA ILE A 166 -18.29 -13.26 9.71
C ILE A 166 -18.84 -11.85 9.92
N VAL A 167 -20.17 -11.71 9.96
CA VAL A 167 -20.84 -10.45 10.31
C VAL A 167 -21.58 -10.64 11.63
N ALA A 168 -21.24 -9.83 12.62
CA ALA A 168 -21.82 -9.88 13.97
C ALA A 168 -22.24 -8.48 14.40
N GLY A 169 -23.53 -8.17 14.22
CA GLY A 169 -24.05 -6.81 14.43
C GLY A 169 -23.35 -5.81 13.49
N ASP A 170 -22.79 -4.76 14.07
CA ASP A 170 -22.07 -3.72 13.33
C ASP A 170 -20.61 -4.09 12.99
N HIS A 171 -20.13 -5.27 13.43
CA HIS A 171 -18.76 -5.72 13.19
C HIS A 171 -18.67 -6.73 12.06
N LYS A 172 -17.66 -6.55 11.21
CA LYS A 172 -17.25 -7.49 10.16
C LYS A 172 -15.87 -8.04 10.47
N PHE A 173 -15.77 -9.36 10.49
CA PHE A 173 -14.52 -10.11 10.58
C PHE A 173 -14.21 -10.61 9.17
N VAL A 174 -13.07 -10.25 8.62
CA VAL A 174 -12.64 -10.65 7.27
C VAL A 174 -11.34 -11.42 7.40
N PHE A 175 -11.29 -12.61 6.80
CA PHE A 175 -10.19 -13.54 6.92
C PHE A 175 -9.45 -13.64 5.60
N LEU A 176 -8.13 -13.51 5.65
CA LEU A 176 -7.21 -13.80 4.56
C LEU A 176 -6.27 -14.92 5.03
N VAL A 177 -6.52 -16.13 4.56
CA VAL A 177 -5.72 -17.32 4.87
C VAL A 177 -4.72 -17.55 3.73
N ARG A 178 -3.43 -17.53 4.06
CA ARG A 178 -2.31 -17.89 3.17
C ARG A 178 -1.49 -18.99 3.86
N ASP A 179 -0.88 -19.91 3.12
CA ASP A 179 -0.26 -21.16 3.61
C ASP A 179 0.26 -21.15 5.07
N HIS A 180 1.08 -20.17 5.45
CA HIS A 180 1.69 -20.11 6.78
C HIS A 180 1.15 -19.01 7.69
N LEU A 181 0.30 -18.12 7.18
CA LEU A 181 -0.18 -16.93 7.87
C LEU A 181 -1.69 -16.74 7.70
N ILE A 182 -2.36 -16.47 8.81
CA ILE A 182 -3.77 -16.05 8.83
C ILE A 182 -3.77 -14.58 9.20
N LEU A 183 -4.39 -13.75 8.35
CA LEU A 183 -4.61 -12.34 8.60
C LEU A 183 -6.10 -12.11 8.81
N VAL A 184 -6.46 -11.36 9.85
CA VAL A 184 -7.84 -11.10 10.20
C VAL A 184 -8.04 -9.60 10.43
N GLY A 185 -9.00 -9.02 9.71
CA GLY A 185 -9.45 -7.65 9.93
C GLY A 185 -10.82 -7.63 10.61
N VAL A 186 -10.93 -6.93 11.74
CA VAL A 186 -12.18 -6.75 12.49
C VAL A 186 -12.57 -5.28 12.45
N CYS A 187 -13.60 -4.95 11.69
CA CYS A 187 -13.98 -3.56 11.40
C CYS A 187 -15.43 -3.29 11.79
N SER A 188 -15.70 -2.14 12.43
CA SER A 188 -17.03 -1.54 12.56
C SER A 188 -17.25 -0.37 11.59
N SER A 189 -16.26 -0.10 10.73
CA SER A 189 -16.26 0.95 9.72
C SER A 189 -17.06 0.56 8.46
N PRO A 190 -17.43 1.52 7.60
CA PRO A 190 -18.22 1.26 6.39
C PRO A 190 -17.49 0.46 5.31
N ASP A 191 -16.20 0.14 5.49
CA ASP A 191 -15.40 -0.66 4.56
C ASP A 191 -16.13 -1.96 4.17
N SER A 192 -16.16 -2.25 2.88
CA SER A 192 -16.67 -3.51 2.37
C SER A 192 -15.71 -4.67 2.68
N THR A 193 -16.23 -5.89 2.66
CA THR A 193 -15.42 -7.11 2.81
C THR A 193 -14.26 -7.16 1.83
N HIS A 194 -14.48 -6.73 0.58
CA HIS A 194 -13.45 -6.69 -0.46
C HIS A 194 -12.37 -5.65 -0.17
N GLN A 195 -12.75 -4.45 0.27
CA GLN A 195 -11.79 -3.42 0.67
C GLN A 195 -10.93 -3.87 1.85
N ILE A 196 -11.52 -4.50 2.87
CA ILE A 196 -10.75 -5.03 4.01
C ILE A 196 -9.82 -6.14 3.54
N LEU A 197 -10.28 -7.06 2.69
CA LEU A 197 -9.45 -8.12 2.11
C LEU A 197 -8.26 -7.55 1.32
N HIS A 198 -8.47 -6.46 0.58
CA HIS A 198 -7.41 -5.75 -0.13
C HIS A 198 -6.38 -5.15 0.85
N GLN A 199 -6.83 -4.56 1.96
CA GLN A 199 -5.96 -4.06 3.03
C GLN A 199 -5.11 -5.21 3.63
N LEU A 200 -5.73 -6.35 3.95
CA LEU A 200 -5.00 -7.53 4.44
C LEU A 200 -3.98 -8.04 3.42
N SER A 201 -4.28 -7.96 2.13
CA SER A 201 -3.35 -8.34 1.06
C SER A 201 -2.11 -7.43 1.01
N TYR A 202 -2.27 -6.13 1.28
CA TYR A 202 -1.13 -5.21 1.42
C TYR A 202 -0.23 -5.60 2.60
N LEU A 203 -0.81 -5.97 3.74
CA LEU A 203 -0.02 -6.38 4.91
C LEU A 203 0.73 -7.68 4.68
N TYR A 204 0.09 -8.65 4.04
CA TYR A 204 0.76 -9.89 3.65
C TYR A 204 1.96 -9.59 2.73
N ASN A 205 1.78 -8.73 1.73
CA ASN A 205 2.87 -8.32 0.84
C ASN A 205 3.95 -7.50 1.57
N GLN A 206 3.59 -6.71 2.58
CA GLN A 206 4.57 -6.00 3.42
C GLN A 206 5.41 -6.95 4.27
N ILE A 207 4.86 -8.07 4.72
CA ILE A 207 5.65 -9.14 5.38
C ILE A 207 6.58 -9.81 4.35
N LEU A 208 6.05 -10.12 3.16
CA LEU A 208 6.85 -10.71 2.10
C LEU A 208 7.96 -9.77 1.62
N SER A 209 7.78 -8.46 1.61
CA SER A 209 8.84 -7.53 1.21
C SER A 209 10.05 -7.57 2.13
N VAL A 210 9.85 -7.95 3.40
CA VAL A 210 10.91 -8.11 4.41
C VAL A 210 11.51 -9.51 4.37
N LEU A 211 10.69 -10.56 4.23
CA LEU A 211 11.15 -11.94 4.39
C LEU A 211 11.28 -12.76 3.11
N THR A 212 10.61 -12.42 2.00
CA THR A 212 10.34 -13.29 0.82
C THR A 212 9.47 -14.50 1.13
N HIS A 213 8.72 -14.94 0.12
CA HIS A 213 7.90 -16.15 0.16
C HIS A 213 8.76 -17.41 0.34
N THR A 214 9.91 -17.50 -0.34
CA THR A 214 10.83 -18.65 -0.24
C THR A 214 11.34 -18.84 1.18
N THR A 215 11.74 -17.77 1.85
CA THR A 215 12.27 -17.84 3.21
C THR A 215 11.15 -18.16 4.20
N LEU A 216 9.97 -17.55 4.05
CA LEU A 216 8.80 -17.86 4.86
C LEU A 216 8.47 -19.37 4.78
N ASN A 217 8.38 -19.91 3.57
CA ASN A 217 8.13 -21.34 3.35
C ASN A 217 9.22 -22.23 3.94
N LYS A 218 10.50 -21.86 3.75
CA LYS A 218 11.63 -22.63 4.30
C LYS A 218 11.57 -22.70 5.82
N ILE A 219 11.26 -21.59 6.47
CA ILE A 219 11.15 -21.50 7.94
C ILE A 219 10.04 -22.41 8.45
N PHE A 220 8.82 -22.28 7.91
CA PHE A 220 7.68 -23.06 8.41
C PHE A 220 7.74 -24.54 8.02
N LYS A 221 8.37 -24.89 6.91
CA LYS A 221 8.68 -26.30 6.56
C LYS A 221 9.68 -26.93 7.53
N GLN A 222 10.69 -26.19 7.96
CA GLN A 222 11.70 -26.70 8.91
C GLN A 222 11.22 -26.67 10.35
N ARG A 223 10.45 -25.63 10.73
CA ARG A 223 9.99 -25.37 12.08
C ARG A 223 8.57 -24.80 12.06
N ARG A 224 7.56 -25.69 12.04
CA ARG A 224 6.14 -25.32 12.00
C ARG A 224 5.70 -24.38 13.15
N ASN A 225 6.37 -24.47 14.30
CA ASN A 225 6.08 -23.67 15.49
C ASN A 225 7.08 -22.50 15.68
N TYR A 226 7.74 -22.03 14.64
CA TYR A 226 8.64 -20.88 14.72
C TYR A 226 7.88 -19.59 15.11
N ASP A 227 8.51 -18.73 15.91
CA ASP A 227 7.97 -17.41 16.26
C ASP A 227 8.48 -16.36 15.27
N LEU A 228 7.61 -15.95 14.34
CA LEU A 228 7.97 -15.06 13.24
C LEU A 228 8.35 -13.65 13.69
N ARG A 229 7.89 -13.21 14.87
CA ARG A 229 8.21 -11.89 15.44
C ARG A 229 9.71 -11.66 15.54
N ARG A 230 10.48 -12.72 15.76
CA ARG A 230 11.95 -12.67 15.82
C ARG A 230 12.60 -12.19 14.53
N LEU A 231 11.97 -12.41 13.38
CA LEU A 231 12.47 -11.98 12.07
C LEU A 231 11.84 -10.69 11.58
N LEU A 232 10.70 -10.31 12.14
CA LEU A 232 10.01 -9.06 11.86
C LEU A 232 10.32 -7.95 12.88
N SER A 233 11.23 -8.21 13.83
CA SER A 233 11.64 -7.23 14.82
C SER A 233 12.23 -5.99 14.15
N GLY A 234 11.66 -4.82 14.45
CA GLY A 234 11.98 -3.54 13.83
C GLY A 234 11.26 -3.27 12.51
N ALA A 235 10.54 -4.25 11.95
CA ALA A 235 9.73 -4.13 10.75
C ALA A 235 8.25 -3.82 11.06
N GLU A 236 7.83 -3.84 12.32
CA GLU A 236 6.46 -3.52 12.76
C GLU A 236 6.07 -2.11 12.32
N LYS A 237 7.02 -1.16 12.40
CA LYS A 237 6.84 0.22 11.93
C LYS A 237 6.36 0.32 10.47
N PHE A 238 6.74 -0.62 9.61
CA PHE A 238 6.29 -0.64 8.22
C PHE A 238 4.81 -1.02 8.14
N LEU A 239 4.35 -1.97 8.96
CA LEU A 239 2.94 -2.37 9.04
C LEU A 239 2.10 -1.24 9.65
N ASP A 240 2.59 -0.61 10.73
CA ASP A 240 1.92 0.51 11.39
C ASP A 240 1.72 1.69 10.44
N ASN A 241 2.80 2.11 9.76
CA ASN A 241 2.73 3.23 8.82
C ASN A 241 1.84 2.89 7.62
N LEU A 242 1.90 1.66 7.10
CA LEU A 242 1.05 1.20 6.01
C LEU A 242 -0.43 1.27 6.38
N LEU A 243 -0.79 0.81 7.59
CA LEU A 243 -2.18 0.85 8.08
C LEU A 243 -2.68 2.28 8.28
N ASN A 244 -1.84 3.16 8.82
CA ASN A 244 -2.20 4.57 9.00
C ASN A 244 -2.40 5.29 7.65
N ARG A 245 -1.59 4.95 6.65
CA ARG A 245 -1.75 5.47 5.30
C ARG A 245 -2.97 4.91 4.57
N ILE A 246 -3.26 3.62 4.71
CA ILE A 246 -4.45 2.98 4.11
C ILE A 246 -5.75 3.68 4.53
N ASP A 247 -5.83 4.16 5.76
CA ASP A 247 -7.05 4.81 6.27
C ASP A 247 -7.26 6.23 5.71
N THR A 248 -6.25 6.84 5.07
CA THR A 248 -6.28 8.25 4.64
C THR A 248 -5.95 8.47 3.16
N ASP A 249 -5.14 7.59 2.56
CA ASP A 249 -4.62 7.76 1.20
C ASP A 249 -5.42 6.92 0.20
N ALA A 250 -6.03 7.60 -0.78
CA ALA A 250 -6.81 6.98 -1.85
C ALA A 250 -5.98 6.07 -2.77
N SER A 251 -4.64 6.17 -2.76
CA SER A 251 -3.76 5.32 -3.57
C SER A 251 -4.01 3.83 -3.32
N PHE A 252 -4.21 3.44 -2.05
CA PHE A 252 -4.47 2.07 -1.64
C PHE A 252 -5.87 1.60 -2.04
N LEU A 253 -6.88 2.46 -1.92
CA LEU A 253 -8.25 2.15 -2.35
C LEU A 253 -8.30 1.90 -3.87
N LEU A 254 -7.68 2.80 -4.63
CA LEU A 254 -7.67 2.77 -6.09
C LEU A 254 -6.66 1.79 -6.68
N GLY A 255 -5.75 1.22 -5.89
CA GLY A 255 -4.66 0.40 -6.40
C GLY A 255 -3.82 1.15 -7.44
N ALA A 256 -3.61 2.45 -7.22
CA ALA A 256 -3.03 3.36 -8.19
C ALA A 256 -2.07 4.34 -7.53
N VAL A 257 -1.10 4.83 -8.28
CA VAL A 257 0.00 5.65 -7.76
C VAL A 257 -0.24 7.13 -8.06
N ARG A 258 0.09 8.00 -7.11
CA ARG A 258 0.04 9.45 -7.31
C ARG A 258 1.36 9.95 -7.89
N CYS A 259 1.28 10.67 -9.00
CA CYS A 259 2.44 11.34 -9.59
C CYS A 259 2.57 12.78 -9.08
N LEU A 260 3.80 13.30 -9.06
CA LEU A 260 4.04 14.73 -8.82
C LEU A 260 3.64 15.51 -10.08
N PRO A 261 2.78 16.54 -10.00
CA PRO A 261 2.38 17.34 -11.15
C PRO A 261 3.54 18.14 -11.75
N LEU A 262 4.12 17.68 -12.85
CA LEU A 262 5.30 18.28 -13.48
C LEU A 262 5.10 18.39 -14.98
N ASP A 263 5.57 19.49 -15.57
CA ASP A 263 5.60 19.66 -17.03
C ASP A 263 6.26 18.46 -17.73
N GLY A 264 5.63 17.98 -18.79
CA GLY A 264 6.08 16.77 -19.51
C GLY A 264 7.52 16.88 -20.01
N GLN A 265 7.94 18.06 -20.50
CA GLN A 265 9.31 18.25 -20.99
C GLN A 265 10.34 18.19 -19.86
N ILE A 266 10.01 18.75 -18.70
CA ILE A 266 10.88 18.69 -17.51
C ILE A 266 10.97 17.25 -17.02
N ARG A 267 9.84 16.54 -16.95
CA ARG A 267 9.78 15.14 -16.54
C ARG A 267 10.62 14.25 -17.47
N ASP A 268 10.53 14.45 -18.77
CA ASP A 268 11.34 13.75 -19.78
C ASP A 268 12.84 14.04 -19.60
N GLN A 269 13.23 15.30 -19.35
CA GLN A 269 14.61 15.67 -19.08
C GLN A 269 15.17 15.01 -17.81
N ILE A 270 14.36 14.92 -16.76
CA ILE A 270 14.70 14.21 -15.51
C ILE A 270 14.91 12.71 -15.81
N ALA A 271 13.97 12.07 -16.52
CA ALA A 271 14.07 10.67 -16.87
C ALA A 271 15.30 10.37 -17.75
N GLN A 272 15.57 11.22 -18.74
CA GLN A 272 16.75 11.11 -19.60
C GLN A 272 18.07 11.30 -18.83
N SER A 273 18.08 12.14 -17.79
CA SER A 273 19.25 12.31 -16.92
C SER A 273 19.59 10.99 -16.19
N VAL A 274 18.57 10.25 -15.77
CA VAL A 274 18.73 8.91 -15.18
C VAL A 274 19.23 7.92 -16.23
N VAL A 275 18.53 7.76 -17.36
CA VAL A 275 18.90 6.80 -18.43
C VAL A 275 20.34 6.97 -18.90
N GLN A 276 20.78 8.20 -19.13
CA GLN A 276 22.11 8.45 -19.66
C GLN A 276 23.23 8.07 -18.69
N GLN A 277 22.99 8.06 -17.38
CA GLN A 277 24.01 7.81 -16.35
C GLN A 277 23.89 6.40 -15.75
N ALA A 278 22.67 5.86 -15.70
CA ALA A 278 22.34 4.56 -15.14
C ALA A 278 22.55 3.41 -16.13
N LYS A 279 23.70 3.39 -16.82
CA LYS A 279 24.09 2.28 -17.72
C LYS A 279 24.71 1.11 -16.96
N VAL A 280 24.04 0.68 -15.90
CA VAL A 280 24.47 -0.45 -15.07
C VAL A 280 23.71 -1.69 -15.52
N LYS A 281 24.43 -2.76 -15.87
CA LYS A 281 23.87 -3.96 -16.51
C LYS A 281 22.74 -4.61 -15.70
N ASP A 282 22.89 -4.65 -14.38
CA ASP A 282 22.00 -5.39 -13.47
C ASP A 282 20.96 -4.50 -12.77
N LEU A 283 20.85 -3.23 -13.20
CA LEU A 283 19.85 -2.29 -12.69
C LEU A 283 18.49 -2.53 -13.34
N VAL A 284 17.50 -2.90 -12.53
CA VAL A 284 16.15 -3.26 -13.00
C VAL A 284 15.22 -2.05 -13.02
N PHE A 285 15.24 -1.26 -11.94
CA PHE A 285 14.39 -0.08 -11.78
C PHE A 285 15.18 1.09 -11.21
N ALA A 286 14.88 2.29 -11.68
CA ALA A 286 15.32 3.55 -11.07
C ALA A 286 14.10 4.46 -10.86
N LEU A 287 13.90 4.91 -9.63
CA LEU A 287 12.75 5.71 -9.23
C LEU A 287 13.20 7.01 -8.60
N ILE A 288 12.50 8.10 -8.91
CA ILE A 288 12.61 9.35 -8.16
C ILE A 288 11.27 9.63 -7.48
N LEU A 289 11.32 9.78 -6.17
CA LEU A 289 10.19 10.09 -5.31
C LEU A 289 10.39 11.46 -4.67
N ALA A 290 9.31 12.21 -4.50
CA ALA A 290 9.30 13.45 -3.72
C ALA A 290 7.98 13.56 -2.97
N ASN A 291 8.03 13.78 -1.66
CA ASN A 291 6.85 13.90 -0.79
C ASN A 291 5.76 12.83 -1.05
N ASN A 292 6.15 11.55 -1.07
CA ASN A 292 5.28 10.39 -1.32
C ASN A 292 4.69 10.29 -2.73
N GLN A 293 5.13 11.14 -3.67
CA GLN A 293 4.67 11.15 -5.05
C GLN A 293 5.77 10.68 -6.00
N LEU A 294 5.36 9.98 -7.06
CA LEU A 294 6.27 9.52 -8.09
C LEU A 294 6.61 10.65 -9.07
N VAL A 295 7.89 10.97 -9.21
CA VAL A 295 8.39 11.95 -10.18
C VAL A 295 8.63 11.26 -11.53
N THR A 296 9.44 10.19 -11.53
CA THR A 296 9.74 9.38 -12.71
C THR A 296 10.07 7.94 -12.33
N LEU A 297 9.83 7.04 -13.27
CA LEU A 297 10.18 5.61 -13.21
C LEU A 297 10.90 5.23 -14.51
N VAL A 298 12.14 4.79 -14.37
CA VAL A 298 12.93 4.19 -15.45
C VAL A 298 13.07 2.70 -15.16
N ARG A 299 12.85 1.86 -16.16
CA ARG A 299 12.85 0.40 -16.00
C ARG A 299 13.54 -0.32 -17.14
N MET A 300 13.99 -1.55 -16.92
CA MET A 300 14.31 -2.44 -18.04
C MET A 300 13.04 -2.73 -18.84
N LYS A 301 13.14 -2.71 -20.18
CA LYS A 301 11.99 -2.79 -21.10
C LYS A 301 11.03 -3.96 -20.82
N LYS A 302 11.57 -5.12 -20.45
CA LYS A 302 10.80 -6.35 -20.21
C LYS A 302 10.01 -6.35 -18.90
N TYR A 303 10.37 -5.50 -17.94
CA TYR A 303 9.86 -5.60 -16.57
C TYR A 303 8.98 -4.42 -16.23
N PHE A 304 7.88 -4.70 -15.54
CA PHE A 304 6.90 -3.71 -15.12
C PHE A 304 6.82 -3.74 -13.60
N LEU A 305 6.59 -2.58 -13.00
CA LEU A 305 6.41 -2.48 -11.55
C LEU A 305 4.92 -2.42 -11.24
N HIS A 306 4.45 -3.25 -10.32
CA HIS A 306 3.05 -3.23 -9.91
C HIS A 306 2.80 -2.09 -8.89
N PRO A 307 1.64 -1.41 -8.91
CA PRO A 307 1.31 -0.34 -7.96
C PRO A 307 1.48 -0.73 -6.48
N MET A 308 1.08 -1.95 -6.11
CA MET A 308 1.29 -2.45 -4.73
C MET A 308 2.77 -2.45 -4.33
N ASP A 309 3.66 -2.94 -5.20
CA ASP A 309 5.09 -2.97 -4.91
C ASP A 309 5.67 -1.55 -4.82
N LEU A 310 5.17 -0.63 -5.65
CA LEU A 310 5.55 0.78 -5.53
C LEU A 310 5.05 1.40 -4.21
N HIS A 311 3.85 1.04 -3.74
CA HIS A 311 3.38 1.49 -2.42
C HIS A 311 4.24 0.93 -1.29
N LEU A 312 4.71 -0.31 -1.38
CA LEU A 312 5.65 -0.88 -0.40
C LEU A 312 6.99 -0.14 -0.41
N ILE A 313 7.51 0.21 -1.59
CA ILE A 313 8.72 1.02 -1.73
C ILE A 313 8.54 2.41 -1.09
N ILE A 314 7.44 3.11 -1.40
CA ILE A 314 7.16 4.43 -0.82
C ILE A 314 7.00 4.29 0.71
N ASN A 315 6.30 3.25 1.19
CA ASN A 315 6.14 3.00 2.61
C ASN A 315 7.48 2.76 3.33
N LEU A 316 8.39 2.01 2.71
CA LEU A 316 9.73 1.76 3.22
C LEU A 316 10.53 3.05 3.39
N VAL A 317 10.50 3.94 2.39
CA VAL A 317 11.18 5.24 2.42
C VAL A 317 10.60 6.14 3.51
N ASN A 318 9.26 6.15 3.65
CA ASN A 318 8.57 7.00 4.62
C ASN A 318 8.72 6.54 6.07
N SER A 319 8.86 5.25 6.29
CA SER A 319 8.94 4.68 7.65
C SER A 319 10.38 4.67 8.19
N SER A 320 11.34 5.23 7.46
CA SER A 320 12.77 5.16 7.79
C SER A 320 13.46 6.50 7.60
N GLU A 321 13.39 7.34 8.63
CA GLU A 321 14.07 8.65 8.65
C GLU A 321 15.60 8.54 8.50
N SER A 322 16.19 7.41 8.91
CA SER A 322 17.63 7.15 8.79
C SER A 322 18.14 7.26 7.35
N PHE A 323 17.28 7.02 6.35
CA PHE A 323 17.65 7.14 4.94
C PHE A 323 17.94 8.59 4.53
N LYS A 324 17.42 9.58 5.26
CA LYS A 324 17.68 11.00 4.99
C LYS A 324 19.12 11.40 5.34
N ALA A 325 19.75 10.70 6.27
CA ALA A 325 21.09 11.05 6.78
C ALA A 325 22.24 10.49 5.94
N ALA A 326 22.04 9.33 5.28
CA ALA A 326 23.09 8.65 4.53
C ALA A 326 22.53 7.72 3.45
N GLU A 327 23.38 7.37 2.49
CA GLU A 327 23.06 6.33 1.50
C GLU A 327 22.82 4.99 2.19
N SER A 328 21.78 4.29 1.76
CA SER A 328 21.37 3.02 2.35
C SER A 328 21.38 1.92 1.30
N TRP A 329 21.87 0.74 1.69
CA TRP A 329 21.92 -0.46 0.86
C TRP A 329 21.16 -1.57 1.58
N ILE A 330 19.95 -1.86 1.10
CA ILE A 330 19.06 -2.82 1.77
C ILE A 330 18.46 -3.82 0.80
N PRO A 331 18.34 -5.10 1.20
CA PRO A 331 17.57 -6.07 0.44
C PRO A 331 16.08 -5.77 0.58
N ILE A 332 15.36 -5.76 -0.54
CA ILE A 332 13.91 -5.62 -0.59
C ILE A 332 13.32 -6.67 -1.52
N CYS A 333 12.28 -7.37 -1.07
CA CYS A 333 11.48 -8.21 -1.94
C CYS A 333 10.29 -7.39 -2.48
N LEU A 334 9.97 -7.55 -3.76
CA LEU A 334 8.83 -6.91 -4.42
C LEU A 334 7.84 -8.02 -4.78
N PRO A 335 6.83 -8.31 -3.94
CA PRO A 335 6.04 -9.53 -4.04
C PRO A 335 5.27 -9.71 -5.35
N LYS A 336 4.85 -8.62 -6.00
CA LYS A 336 4.15 -8.69 -7.29
C LYS A 336 5.10 -8.78 -8.49
N PHE A 337 6.35 -8.36 -8.34
CA PHE A 337 7.40 -8.57 -9.31
C PHE A 337 8.00 -9.98 -9.20
N ASP A 338 8.55 -10.33 -8.04
CA ASP A 338 9.08 -11.65 -7.71
C ASP A 338 9.03 -11.84 -6.18
N SER A 339 8.06 -12.63 -5.71
CA SER A 339 7.90 -12.95 -4.29
C SER A 339 9.00 -13.84 -3.71
N SER A 340 9.86 -14.42 -4.54
CA SER A 340 10.81 -15.47 -4.16
C SER A 340 12.22 -14.93 -3.92
N GLY A 341 12.53 -13.74 -4.42
CA GLY A 341 13.87 -13.16 -4.40
C GLY A 341 13.95 -11.76 -3.81
N TYR A 342 15.19 -11.33 -3.53
CA TYR A 342 15.51 -9.96 -3.12
C TYR A 342 16.15 -9.20 -4.27
N LEU A 343 15.73 -7.96 -4.44
CA LEU A 343 16.51 -6.91 -5.10
C LEU A 343 17.31 -6.17 -4.04
N GLN A 344 18.46 -5.63 -4.41
CA GLN A 344 19.15 -4.65 -3.58
C GLN A 344 18.72 -3.25 -3.96
N ALA A 345 18.26 -2.49 -2.97
CA ALA A 345 17.89 -1.10 -3.10
C ALA A 345 19.03 -0.21 -2.61
N HIS A 346 19.58 0.61 -3.50
CA HIS A 346 20.33 1.81 -3.14
C HIS A 346 19.34 2.95 -2.99
N ILE A 347 19.26 3.50 -1.77
CA ILE A 347 18.34 4.58 -1.40
C ILE A 347 19.17 5.78 -0.98
N SER A 348 18.90 6.93 -1.59
CA SER A 348 19.62 8.17 -1.28
C SER A 348 18.73 9.39 -1.49
N TYR A 349 18.81 10.34 -0.57
CA TYR A 349 18.18 11.65 -0.76
C TYR A 349 19.14 12.57 -1.52
N LEU A 350 18.62 13.22 -2.56
CA LEU A 350 19.36 14.08 -3.47
C LEU A 350 19.37 15.55 -3.03
N ASP A 351 18.41 15.93 -2.19
CA ASP A 351 18.25 17.29 -1.69
C ASP A 351 17.61 17.25 -0.29
N GLU A 352 18.24 17.97 0.66
CA GLU A 352 17.78 18.11 2.04
C GLU A 352 16.52 18.97 2.14
N ALA A 353 16.33 19.93 1.22
CA ALA A 353 15.21 20.87 1.28
C ALA A 353 13.89 20.26 0.77
N CYS A 354 13.97 19.34 -0.19
CA CYS A 354 12.80 18.87 -0.96
C CYS A 354 12.46 17.41 -0.72
N GLU A 355 13.21 16.75 0.16
CA GLU A 355 13.08 15.32 0.46
C GLU A 355 13.00 14.44 -0.80
N THR A 356 13.75 14.83 -1.84
CA THR A 356 13.77 14.10 -3.12
C THR A 356 14.63 12.85 -2.98
N CYS A 357 14.03 11.69 -3.11
CA CYS A 357 14.65 10.39 -2.92
C CYS A 357 14.88 9.69 -4.26
N LEU A 358 16.11 9.26 -4.52
CA LEU A 358 16.49 8.39 -5.62
C LEU A 358 16.62 6.95 -5.12
N LEU A 359 15.92 6.03 -5.79
CA LEU A 359 16.03 4.60 -5.57
C LEU A 359 16.56 3.90 -6.81
N LEU A 360 17.60 3.10 -6.66
CA LEU A 360 18.15 2.24 -7.70
C LEU A 360 18.05 0.78 -7.25
N LEU A 361 17.27 -0.02 -7.98
CA LEU A 361 16.98 -1.42 -7.63
C LEU A 361 17.74 -2.37 -8.56
N SER A 362 18.69 -3.11 -8.01
CA SER A 362 19.59 -4.02 -8.74
C SER A 362 19.40 -5.47 -8.29
N VAL A 363 19.64 -6.43 -9.19
CA VAL A 363 19.75 -7.86 -8.80
C VAL A 363 21.13 -8.19 -8.22
N ASP A 364 22.14 -7.37 -8.51
CA ASP A 364 23.51 -7.60 -8.06
C ASP A 364 23.75 -7.08 -6.64
N ARG A 365 24.24 -7.97 -5.77
CA ARG A 365 24.49 -7.69 -4.36
C ARG A 365 25.74 -6.86 -4.09
N GLU A 366 26.65 -6.81 -5.05
CA GLU A 366 27.95 -6.16 -4.90
C GLU A 366 28.02 -4.79 -5.61
N SER A 367 26.96 -4.40 -6.30
CA SER A 367 26.87 -3.17 -7.10
C SER A 367 26.80 -1.84 -6.31
N PHE A 368 26.95 -1.86 -4.97
CA PHE A 368 26.81 -0.67 -4.12
C PHE A 368 27.64 0.52 -4.60
N PHE A 369 28.95 0.34 -4.79
CA PHE A 369 29.85 1.43 -5.19
C PHE A 369 29.54 1.95 -6.59
N THR A 370 29.22 1.06 -7.53
CA THR A 370 28.82 1.43 -8.90
C THR A 370 27.54 2.26 -8.91
N LEU A 371 26.56 1.91 -8.07
CA LEU A 371 25.31 2.65 -7.96
C LEU A 371 25.48 3.99 -7.20
N SER A 372 26.38 4.05 -6.21
CA SER A 372 26.73 5.31 -5.55
C SER A 372 27.38 6.30 -6.51
N GLU A 373 28.32 5.84 -7.36
CA GLU A 373 28.89 6.68 -8.43
C GLU A 373 27.83 7.11 -9.46
N CYS A 374 26.93 6.19 -9.84
CA CYS A 374 25.82 6.47 -10.74
C CYS A 374 24.93 7.58 -10.18
N LYS A 375 24.57 7.49 -8.89
CA LYS A 375 23.80 8.50 -8.18
C LYS A 375 24.48 9.86 -8.22
N ASN A 376 25.79 9.96 -7.99
CA ASN A 376 26.51 11.24 -8.04
C ASN A 376 26.44 11.87 -9.44
N LYS A 377 26.61 11.06 -10.50
CA LYS A 377 26.47 11.50 -11.89
C LYS A 377 25.04 11.95 -12.23
N ILE A 378 24.03 11.25 -11.71
CA ILE A 378 22.61 11.66 -11.85
C ILE A 378 22.38 12.99 -11.15
N LEU A 379 22.87 13.15 -9.91
CA LEU A 379 22.75 14.36 -9.13
C LEU A 379 23.35 15.58 -9.86
N GLU A 380 24.58 15.46 -10.38
CA GLU A 380 25.24 16.51 -11.15
C GLU A 380 24.43 16.93 -12.38
N LYS A 381 23.85 15.96 -13.12
CA LYS A 381 23.00 16.28 -14.27
C LYS A 381 21.69 16.94 -13.88
N LEU A 382 21.03 16.45 -12.83
CA LEU A 382 19.78 17.05 -12.35
C LEU A 382 19.99 18.49 -11.87
N GLN A 383 21.13 18.77 -11.24
CA GLN A 383 21.52 20.14 -10.88
C GLN A 383 21.79 20.99 -12.12
N LYS A 384 22.54 20.48 -13.10
CA LYS A 384 22.87 21.18 -14.34
C LYS A 384 21.62 21.60 -15.14
N TYR A 385 20.60 20.76 -15.18
CA TYR A 385 19.35 21.01 -15.91
C TYR A 385 18.24 21.60 -15.04
N ASN A 386 18.53 22.03 -13.80
CA ASN A 386 17.55 22.55 -12.84
C ASN A 386 16.37 21.59 -12.53
N GLY A 387 16.58 20.27 -12.71
CA GLY A 387 15.56 19.26 -12.44
C GLY A 387 15.16 19.21 -10.97
N LEU A 388 16.13 19.31 -10.05
CA LEU A 388 15.85 19.34 -8.61
C LEU A 388 15.04 20.58 -8.21
N LYS A 389 15.36 21.74 -8.80
CA LYS A 389 14.60 22.97 -8.54
C LYS A 389 13.17 22.86 -9.05
N ALA A 390 12.95 22.28 -10.23
CA ALA A 390 11.59 22.07 -10.74
C ALA A 390 10.78 21.12 -9.85
N ILE A 391 11.41 20.07 -9.30
CA ILE A 391 10.79 19.18 -8.31
C ILE A 391 10.45 19.97 -7.03
N SER A 392 11.41 20.74 -6.50
CA SER A 392 11.23 21.61 -5.34
C SER A 392 10.05 22.57 -5.49
N ASP A 393 10.03 23.32 -6.59
CA ASP A 393 9.00 24.31 -6.89
C ASP A 393 7.63 23.63 -7.02
N SER A 394 7.57 22.42 -7.58
CA SER A 394 6.34 21.63 -7.68
C SER A 394 5.86 21.09 -6.35
N VAL A 395 6.76 20.66 -5.45
CA VAL A 395 6.39 20.20 -4.11
C VAL A 395 5.89 21.38 -3.27
N ALA A 396 6.55 22.54 -3.36
CA ALA A 396 6.20 23.75 -2.63
C ALA A 396 4.90 24.41 -3.12
N LYS A 397 4.62 24.36 -4.43
CA LYS A 397 3.38 24.87 -5.02
C LYS A 397 2.15 24.04 -4.62
N SER A 398 2.37 22.85 -4.08
CA SER A 398 1.35 21.87 -3.73
C SER A 398 0.52 21.47 -4.98
N SER A 399 -0.46 20.57 -4.87
CA SER A 399 -1.21 20.09 -6.04
C SER A 399 -2.11 21.20 -6.63
N TYR A 400 -3.02 20.85 -7.52
CA TYR A 400 -4.02 21.80 -8.04
C TYR A 400 -5.23 21.92 -7.12
N SER A 401 -5.76 23.14 -7.06
CA SER A 401 -7.02 23.46 -6.38
C SER A 401 -8.22 23.05 -7.23
N ILE A 402 -9.34 22.71 -6.58
CA ILE A 402 -10.59 22.39 -7.27
C ILE A 402 -11.09 23.54 -8.15
N ARG A 403 -10.76 24.78 -7.77
CA ARG A 403 -11.13 26.00 -8.51
C ARG A 403 -10.48 26.07 -9.88
N GLN A 404 -9.31 25.45 -10.06
CA GLN A 404 -8.59 25.41 -11.33
C GLN A 404 -9.34 24.58 -12.39
N CYS A 405 -10.17 23.61 -11.96
CA CYS A 405 -11.04 22.85 -12.85
C CYS A 405 -12.20 23.71 -13.41
N GLY A 406 -12.48 24.87 -12.79
CA GLY A 406 -13.52 25.81 -13.23
C GLY A 406 -14.95 25.29 -13.06
N ILE A 407 -15.20 24.44 -12.05
CA ILE A 407 -16.51 23.85 -11.75
C ILE A 407 -16.96 24.35 -10.38
N SER A 408 -18.11 25.03 -10.30
CA SER A 408 -18.60 25.71 -9.10
C SER A 408 -19.03 24.76 -7.98
N ASP A 409 -19.76 23.70 -8.34
CA ASP A 409 -20.46 22.85 -7.36
C ASP A 409 -19.71 21.56 -7.01
N LEU A 410 -18.56 21.33 -7.65
CA LEU A 410 -17.68 20.22 -7.38
C LEU A 410 -16.79 20.56 -6.18
N ARG A 411 -16.82 19.71 -5.15
CA ARG A 411 -16.05 19.92 -3.92
C ARG A 411 -14.74 19.16 -3.93
N HIS A 412 -14.76 17.91 -4.39
CA HIS A 412 -13.58 17.05 -4.46
C HIS A 412 -13.83 15.93 -5.48
N PHE A 413 -12.75 15.33 -6.01
CA PHE A 413 -12.86 14.14 -6.85
C PHE A 413 -11.60 13.26 -6.75
N LEU A 414 -11.74 12.00 -7.16
CA LEU A 414 -10.65 11.06 -7.41
C LEU A 414 -10.79 10.57 -8.84
N TYR A 415 -9.74 10.73 -9.65
CA TYR A 415 -9.68 10.19 -11.00
C TYR A 415 -8.52 9.23 -11.12
N LYS A 416 -8.78 7.98 -11.52
CA LYS A 416 -7.79 6.94 -11.80
C LYS A 416 -7.79 6.66 -13.30
N SER A 417 -6.62 6.77 -13.90
CA SER A 417 -6.35 6.22 -15.23
C SER A 417 -6.08 4.72 -15.10
N ARG A 418 -6.88 3.90 -15.78
CA ARG A 418 -6.76 2.44 -15.71
C ARG A 418 -5.59 1.91 -16.53
N SER A 419 -5.23 2.56 -17.64
CA SER A 419 -4.11 2.16 -18.49
C SER A 419 -2.75 2.38 -17.83
N THR A 420 -2.62 3.45 -17.04
CA THR A 420 -1.35 3.77 -16.37
C THR A 420 -1.33 3.41 -14.90
N ALA A 421 -2.43 2.90 -14.33
CA ALA A 421 -2.59 2.66 -12.89
C ALA A 421 -2.13 3.86 -12.03
N GLN A 422 -2.40 5.07 -12.51
CA GLN A 422 -2.09 6.32 -11.82
C GLN A 422 -3.38 7.05 -11.49
N PHE A 423 -3.36 7.84 -10.42
CA PHE A 423 -4.52 8.64 -10.04
C PHE A 423 -4.13 10.07 -9.69
N THR A 424 -5.12 10.94 -9.75
CA THR A 424 -5.02 12.34 -9.41
C THR A 424 -6.22 12.77 -8.57
N SER A 425 -5.97 13.72 -7.68
CA SER A 425 -6.99 14.36 -6.86
C SER A 425 -6.56 15.79 -6.58
N PRO A 426 -7.51 16.73 -6.46
CA PRO A 426 -7.21 18.08 -6.00
C PRO A 426 -6.84 18.06 -4.52
N GLU A 427 -6.41 19.20 -4.01
CA GLU A 427 -6.21 19.38 -2.59
C GLU A 427 -7.53 19.38 -1.82
N VAL A 428 -7.44 18.99 -0.55
CA VAL A 428 -8.59 18.99 0.34
C VAL A 428 -8.87 20.43 0.77
N GLU A 429 -9.90 21.03 0.18
CA GLU A 429 -10.37 22.39 0.50
C GLU A 429 -11.62 22.37 1.40
N ALA A 430 -12.05 23.56 1.84
CA ALA A 430 -13.33 23.70 2.55
C ALA A 430 -14.48 23.09 1.72
N PRO A 431 -15.37 22.26 2.32
CA PRO A 431 -15.65 22.13 3.75
C PRO A 431 -14.96 20.92 4.45
N TYR A 432 -13.80 20.47 3.99
CA TYR A 432 -13.15 19.24 4.50
C TYR A 432 -11.84 19.53 5.25
N LEU A 433 -11.80 20.61 6.04
CA LEU A 433 -10.56 21.04 6.70
C LEU A 433 -10.32 20.32 8.04
N ARG A 434 -11.38 19.81 8.68
CA ARG A 434 -11.27 19.08 9.95
C ARG A 434 -11.07 17.58 9.71
N ALA A 435 -10.39 16.92 10.64
CA ALA A 435 -10.15 15.47 10.56
C ALA A 435 -11.45 14.64 10.42
N GLU A 436 -12.51 15.00 11.15
CA GLU A 436 -13.83 14.34 11.03
C GLU A 436 -14.44 14.50 9.64
N GLU A 437 -14.27 15.67 9.01
CA GLU A 437 -14.78 15.96 7.68
C GLU A 437 -13.99 15.21 6.60
N GLN A 438 -12.68 15.04 6.81
CA GLN A 438 -11.81 14.23 5.95
C GLN A 438 -12.12 12.74 6.06
N GLU A 439 -12.34 12.24 7.28
CA GLU A 439 -12.80 10.87 7.51
C GLU A 439 -14.15 10.63 6.84
N ARG A 440 -15.08 11.59 6.94
CA ARG A 440 -16.36 11.54 6.21
C ARG A 440 -16.14 11.50 4.70
N LEU A 441 -15.31 12.39 4.15
CA LEU A 441 -15.02 12.45 2.72
C LEU A 441 -14.45 11.11 2.20
N PHE A 442 -13.47 10.55 2.93
CA PHE A 442 -12.90 9.26 2.57
C PHE A 442 -13.93 8.12 2.69
N GLY A 443 -14.79 8.16 3.71
CA GLY A 443 -15.92 7.25 3.86
C GLY A 443 -16.89 7.27 2.68
N LEU A 444 -17.14 8.45 2.09
CA LEU A 444 -17.96 8.58 0.87
C LEU A 444 -17.29 7.92 -0.34
N TYR A 445 -15.96 8.02 -0.45
CA TYR A 445 -15.20 7.31 -1.49
C TYR A 445 -15.20 5.80 -1.29
N LEU A 446 -15.06 5.32 -0.05
CA LEU A 446 -15.21 3.90 0.27
C LEU A 446 -16.59 3.39 -0.12
N TYR A 447 -17.64 4.16 0.17
CA TYR A 447 -19.00 3.82 -0.22
C TYR A 447 -19.18 3.76 -1.75
N LEU A 448 -18.74 4.78 -2.49
CA LEU A 448 -18.83 4.81 -3.95
C LEU A 448 -18.07 3.66 -4.60
N HIS A 449 -16.82 3.45 -4.17
CA HIS A 449 -15.96 2.40 -4.68
C HIS A 449 -16.59 1.02 -4.45
N HIS A 450 -17.06 0.75 -3.23
CA HIS A 450 -17.74 -0.51 -2.93
C HIS A 450 -18.93 -0.74 -3.85
N ARG A 451 -19.82 0.26 -4.00
CA ARG A 451 -21.05 0.12 -4.79
C ARG A 451 -20.79 -0.10 -6.28
N ILE A 452 -19.77 0.54 -6.84
CA ILE A 452 -19.43 0.43 -8.26
C ILE A 452 -18.77 -0.91 -8.59
N HIS A 453 -17.91 -1.39 -7.71
CA HIS A 453 -17.18 -2.65 -7.89
C HIS A 453 -17.93 -3.89 -7.34
N MET A 454 -19.22 -3.78 -7.01
CA MET A 454 -20.03 -4.95 -6.68
C MET A 454 -20.25 -5.81 -7.93
N THR A 455 -19.68 -7.01 -7.94
CA THR A 455 -19.79 -7.97 -9.06
C THR A 455 -21.22 -8.44 -9.30
N ASP A 456 -22.04 -8.52 -8.26
CA ASP A 456 -23.43 -8.97 -8.36
C ASP A 456 -24.31 -8.00 -9.17
N ARG A 457 -23.90 -6.72 -9.25
CA ARG A 457 -24.61 -5.65 -9.96
C ARG A 457 -23.59 -4.65 -10.51
N PRO A 458 -22.96 -4.92 -11.65
CA PRO A 458 -21.94 -4.02 -12.20
C PRO A 458 -22.57 -2.68 -12.60
N LEU A 459 -22.21 -1.62 -11.88
CA LEU A 459 -22.68 -0.27 -12.16
C LEU A 459 -21.61 0.50 -12.94
N LYS A 460 -21.97 1.00 -14.12
CA LYS A 460 -21.11 1.91 -14.88
C LYS A 460 -21.16 3.34 -14.35
N ILE A 461 -22.34 3.76 -13.89
CA ILE A 461 -22.57 5.09 -13.32
C ILE A 461 -23.44 4.94 -12.08
N LEU A 462 -23.04 5.59 -11.00
CA LEU A 462 -23.78 5.68 -9.75
C LEU A 462 -23.97 7.15 -9.41
N TYR A 463 -25.21 7.56 -9.16
CA TYR A 463 -25.55 8.87 -8.62
C TYR A 463 -26.31 8.67 -7.32
N TYR A 464 -25.85 9.32 -6.25
CA TYR A 464 -26.42 9.17 -4.91
C TYR A 464 -26.51 10.52 -4.21
N VAL A 465 -27.69 10.84 -3.69
CA VAL A 465 -27.93 12.11 -2.96
C VAL A 465 -27.92 11.80 -1.47
N GLY A 466 -26.91 12.32 -0.78
CA GLY A 466 -26.80 12.27 0.67
C GLY A 466 -27.38 13.53 1.34
N GLN A 467 -27.28 13.57 2.68
CA GLN A 467 -27.75 14.73 3.46
C GLN A 467 -26.87 15.98 3.28
N HIS A 468 -25.56 15.79 3.10
CA HIS A 468 -24.58 16.88 3.02
C HIS A 468 -23.88 16.98 1.67
N GLU A 469 -23.81 15.89 0.91
CA GLU A 469 -23.12 15.77 -0.37
C GLU A 469 -23.96 15.00 -1.39
N THR A 470 -23.78 15.36 -2.65
CA THR A 470 -24.20 14.51 -3.78
C THR A 470 -22.98 13.80 -4.33
N LEU A 471 -23.09 12.49 -4.54
CA LEU A 471 -22.02 11.63 -5.01
C LEU A 471 -22.29 11.19 -6.43
N LEU A 472 -21.24 11.15 -7.25
CA LEU A 472 -21.28 10.53 -8.56
C LEU A 472 -20.04 9.69 -8.76
N GLY A 473 -20.22 8.41 -9.09
CA GLY A 473 -19.14 7.54 -9.52
C GLY A 473 -19.35 7.07 -10.96
N TRP A 474 -18.27 7.00 -11.72
CA TRP A 474 -18.30 6.62 -13.13
C TRP A 474 -17.12 5.70 -13.44
N LEU A 475 -17.45 4.47 -13.82
CA LEU A 475 -16.50 3.44 -14.23
C LEU A 475 -16.59 3.19 -15.74
N THR A 476 -15.44 3.25 -16.41
CA THR A 476 -15.28 2.91 -17.82
C THR A 476 -14.11 1.94 -18.00
N GLN A 477 -13.83 1.53 -19.25
CA GLN A 477 -12.64 0.74 -19.56
C GLN A 477 -11.34 1.54 -19.42
N GLY A 478 -11.37 2.85 -19.71
CA GLY A 478 -10.17 3.70 -19.69
C GLY A 478 -9.90 4.37 -18.35
N PHE A 479 -10.95 4.71 -17.59
CA PHE A 479 -10.82 5.44 -16.34
C PHE A 479 -11.88 5.07 -15.30
N GLU A 480 -11.60 5.47 -14.07
CA GLU A 480 -12.48 5.35 -12.91
C GLU A 480 -12.51 6.72 -12.21
N LEU A 481 -13.70 7.28 -12.01
CA LEU A 481 -13.90 8.61 -11.44
C LEU A 481 -14.90 8.56 -10.30
N TYR A 482 -14.56 9.22 -9.20
CA TYR A 482 -15.43 9.45 -8.06
C TYR A 482 -15.48 10.94 -7.74
N ALA A 483 -16.67 11.53 -7.73
CA ALA A 483 -16.86 12.96 -7.58
C ALA A 483 -17.84 13.26 -6.44
N VAL A 484 -17.53 14.30 -5.67
CA VAL A 484 -18.31 14.77 -4.54
C VAL A 484 -18.74 16.21 -4.80
N PHE A 485 -20.04 16.44 -4.78
CA PHE A 485 -20.70 17.70 -5.10
C PHE A 485 -21.44 18.28 -3.89
N GLY A 486 -21.89 19.52 -4.03
CA GLY A 486 -22.90 20.10 -3.15
C GLY A 486 -24.22 19.28 -3.09
N PRO A 487 -25.01 19.42 -2.01
CA PRO A 487 -26.21 18.61 -1.78
C PRO A 487 -27.35 18.91 -2.76
N LEU A 488 -27.32 20.05 -3.46
CA LEU A 488 -28.39 20.51 -4.35
C LEU A 488 -28.13 20.22 -5.83
N VAL A 489 -27.03 19.52 -6.16
CA VAL A 489 -26.64 19.25 -7.54
C VAL A 489 -27.48 18.12 -8.13
N THR A 490 -28.21 18.40 -9.19
CA THR A 490 -29.02 17.39 -9.90
C THR A 490 -28.15 16.50 -10.79
N LYS A 491 -28.64 15.30 -11.12
CA LYS A 491 -27.95 14.34 -12.00
C LYS A 491 -27.46 14.96 -13.33
N PRO A 492 -28.28 15.72 -14.10
CA PRO A 492 -27.81 16.33 -15.35
C PRO A 492 -26.67 17.34 -15.15
N VAL A 493 -26.74 18.15 -14.09
CA VAL A 493 -25.70 19.13 -13.76
C VAL A 493 -24.40 18.43 -13.36
N ALA A 494 -24.48 17.35 -12.58
CA ALA A 494 -23.33 16.55 -12.18
C ALA A 494 -22.64 15.91 -13.40
N ILE A 495 -23.40 15.35 -14.34
CA ILE A 495 -22.85 14.76 -15.56
C ILE A 495 -22.18 15.83 -16.44
N ALA A 496 -22.81 16.99 -16.62
CA ALA A 496 -22.23 18.10 -17.38
C ALA A 496 -20.93 18.61 -16.73
N ALA A 497 -20.90 18.70 -15.40
CA ALA A 497 -19.70 19.06 -14.63
C ALA A 497 -18.57 18.05 -14.82
N ILE A 498 -18.87 16.75 -14.79
CA ILE A 498 -17.86 15.71 -15.02
C ILE A 498 -17.33 15.75 -16.45
N ASN A 499 -18.18 15.94 -17.45
CA ASN A 499 -17.73 16.07 -18.84
C ASN A 499 -16.76 17.26 -18.99
N LYS A 500 -16.99 18.37 -18.27
CA LYS A 500 -16.05 19.49 -18.21
C LYS A 500 -14.75 19.10 -17.49
N LEU A 501 -14.85 18.36 -16.39
CA LEU A 501 -13.69 17.86 -15.64
C LEU A 501 -12.81 16.96 -16.51
N LEU A 502 -13.40 16.01 -17.24
CA LEU A 502 -12.67 15.09 -18.12
C LEU A 502 -11.91 15.85 -19.22
N ARG A 503 -12.50 16.91 -19.78
CA ARG A 503 -11.79 17.78 -20.74
C ARG A 503 -10.61 18.52 -20.11
N TRP A 504 -10.75 18.96 -18.87
CA TRP A 504 -9.66 19.60 -18.12
C TRP A 504 -8.54 18.59 -17.82
N ILE A 505 -8.87 17.40 -17.32
CA ILE A 505 -7.89 16.33 -17.05
C ILE A 505 -7.14 15.96 -18.33
N LYS A 506 -7.85 15.83 -19.46
CA LYS A 506 -7.23 15.55 -20.77
C LYS A 506 -6.28 16.67 -21.23
N LYS A 507 -6.56 17.92 -20.88
CA LYS A 507 -5.69 19.05 -21.21
C LYS A 507 -4.40 19.03 -20.38
N GLU A 508 -4.51 18.68 -19.09
CA GLU A 508 -3.39 18.64 -18.15
C GLU A 508 -2.76 17.23 -18.04
N GLU A 509 -3.06 16.33 -18.97
CA GLU A 509 -2.72 14.90 -18.87
C GLU A 509 -1.21 14.65 -18.76
N GLU A 510 -0.42 15.37 -19.57
CA GLU A 510 1.06 15.31 -19.56
C GLU A 510 1.66 15.84 -18.26
N GLN A 511 0.94 16.74 -17.56
CA GLN A 511 1.39 17.27 -16.28
C GLN A 511 1.07 16.31 -15.13
N LEU A 512 -0.13 15.73 -15.14
CA LEU A 512 -0.68 14.94 -14.04
C LEU A 512 -0.20 13.49 -14.04
N PHE A 513 0.12 12.94 -15.21
CA PHE A 513 0.45 11.52 -15.37
C PHE A 513 1.81 11.32 -16.04
N ILE A 514 2.42 10.17 -15.75
CA ILE A 514 3.56 9.66 -16.49
C ILE A 514 3.02 8.82 -17.65
N LEU A 515 3.03 9.40 -18.85
CA LEU A 515 2.49 8.78 -20.07
C LEU A 515 3.55 7.99 -20.85
N SER A 516 4.83 8.32 -20.67
CA SER A 516 5.95 7.64 -21.33
C SER A 516 6.60 6.62 -20.39
N SER A 517 6.68 5.37 -20.84
CA SER A 517 7.51 4.36 -20.20
C SER A 517 8.98 4.55 -20.63
N VAL A 518 9.79 5.16 -19.78
CA VAL A 518 11.21 5.35 -20.08
C VAL A 518 11.98 4.08 -19.70
N THR A 519 12.81 3.62 -20.63
CA THR A 519 13.66 2.43 -20.43
C THR A 519 15.13 2.77 -20.55
N PHE A 520 16.00 1.97 -19.91
CA PHE A 520 17.46 2.10 -20.01
C PHE A 520 18.00 1.94 -21.44
#